data_AF-A0A3N9V1Y4-F1
#
_entry.id   AF-A0A3N9V1Y4-F1
#
_cell.length_a   1.000
_cell.length_b   1.000
_cell.length_c   1.000
_cell.angle_alpha   90.00
_cell.angle_beta   90.00
_cell.angle_gamma   90.00
#
_symmetry.space_group_name_H-M   'P 1'
#
loop_
_entity.id
_entity.type
_entity.pdbx_description
1 polymer ?
#
loop_
_entity_poly.entity_id
_entity_poly.type
_entity_poly.pdbx_seq_one_letter_code
_entity_poly.pdbx_strand_id
1 'polypeptide(L)'
;MSSGHNASGATPKLADIRREIDGIDDQLLELLNRRATCAKTVADIKIAAGEVDCFHRPEREAQVLRRMMDRNEGPLSRETVARFFRELMSECLALEKPLGVAFLGPEGTFTQQAAYRHFGHAICATPFPAINEIFRAVESGACQYGVVPVENSTEGVITHTLDGFLHSPLCIAGEVSLRIHHNLMAAGIGLDEITEIYSHQQSLAQCREWLDRFLPEVKRIPVSSNAEAARLSARKPGSAAIAGEVAAELYGLSILERNIEDEPDNTTRFLVVGRNPVGPTGGDKTSLMLAIHNDPGALYGVLEPFARHEISMSKIESRPSRRAAWDYVFFVDVEGHREEPHVAEALAELEQRVTMLKILGSYPRAFT
;
A
#
# COMPACT_ATOMS: atom_id res chain seq x y z
N MET A 1 69.84 15.11 9.42
CA MET A 1 69.02 15.46 8.24
C MET A 1 68.81 14.19 7.45
N SER A 2 67.63 13.69 7.11
CA SER A 2 66.26 14.01 7.46
C SER A 2 65.48 12.71 7.31
N SER A 3 64.46 12.59 8.15
CA SER A 3 63.31 11.71 8.08
C SER A 3 62.65 11.62 6.69
N GLY A 4 62.15 10.43 6.38
CA GLY A 4 61.08 10.17 5.39
C GLY A 4 60.54 8.77 5.66
N HIS A 5 59.66 8.58 6.64
CA HIS A 5 58.21 8.50 6.44
C HIS A 5 57.83 7.78 5.15
N ASN A 6 57.59 6.47 5.25
CA ASN A 6 56.72 5.77 4.32
C ASN A 6 55.75 4.91 5.15
N ALA A 7 54.64 5.54 5.54
CA ALA A 7 53.54 4.86 6.20
C ALA A 7 52.82 4.00 5.15
N SER A 8 53.00 2.69 5.22
CA SER A 8 52.22 1.72 4.46
C SER A 8 50.80 1.66 5.05
N GLY A 9 49.85 2.33 4.43
CA GLY A 9 48.42 2.09 4.68
C GLY A 9 48.08 0.68 4.22
N ALA A 10 48.03 -0.28 5.14
CA ALA A 10 47.64 -1.64 4.85
C ALA A 10 46.13 -1.67 4.54
N THR A 11 45.77 -1.94 3.29
CA THR A 11 44.39 -2.22 2.90
C THR A 11 43.91 -3.44 3.70
N PRO A 12 42.78 -3.35 4.44
CA PRO A 12 42.24 -4.50 5.16
C PRO A 12 42.05 -5.65 4.17
N LYS A 13 42.53 -6.84 4.52
CA LYS A 13 42.39 -8.00 3.64
C LYS A 13 40.91 -8.36 3.60
N LEU A 14 40.40 -8.70 2.41
CA LEU A 14 39.00 -9.08 2.19
C LEU A 14 38.49 -10.11 3.22
N ALA A 15 39.35 -11.02 3.67
CA ALA A 15 39.03 -12.04 4.68
C ALA A 15 38.77 -11.45 6.08
N ASP A 16 39.37 -10.31 6.43
CA ASP A 16 39.18 -9.66 7.72
C ASP A 16 37.81 -8.98 7.77
N ILE A 17 37.43 -8.27 6.69
CA ILE A 17 36.10 -7.64 6.55
C ILE A 17 35.00 -8.70 6.55
N ARG A 18 35.19 -9.85 5.88
CA ARG A 18 34.19 -10.93 5.89
C ARG A 18 33.94 -11.47 7.30
N ARG A 19 35.01 -11.66 8.09
CA ARG A 19 34.86 -12.11 9.49
C ARG A 19 34.17 -11.06 10.37
N GLU A 20 34.38 -9.77 10.08
CA GLU A 20 33.65 -8.70 10.75
C GLU A 20 32.15 -8.74 10.40
N ILE A 21 31.80 -8.97 9.13
CA ILE A 21 30.42 -9.17 8.68
C ILE A 21 29.80 -10.37 9.40
N ASP A 22 30.47 -11.52 9.43
CA ASP A 22 29.97 -12.72 10.11
C ASP A 22 29.65 -12.42 11.59
N GLY A 23 30.54 -11.70 12.28
CA GLY A 23 30.33 -11.32 13.68
C GLY A 23 29.21 -10.29 13.90
N ILE A 24 28.91 -9.45 12.91
CA ILE A 24 27.74 -8.56 12.92
C ILE A 24 26.47 -9.38 12.69
N ASP A 25 26.48 -10.32 11.75
CA ASP A 25 25.35 -11.18 11.42
C ASP A 25 24.93 -12.04 12.63
N ASP A 26 25.89 -12.57 13.38
CA ASP A 26 25.63 -13.30 14.63
C ASP A 26 24.92 -12.42 15.68
N GLN A 27 25.38 -11.17 15.85
CA GLN A 27 24.75 -10.22 16.77
C GLN A 27 23.35 -9.80 16.30
N LEU A 28 23.16 -9.61 14.99
CA LEU A 28 21.85 -9.35 14.41
C LEU A 28 20.90 -10.50 14.70
N LEU A 29 21.33 -11.75 14.48
CA LEU A 29 20.51 -12.93 14.76
C LEU A 29 20.10 -13.01 16.24
N GLU A 30 21.03 -12.74 17.17
CA GLU A 30 20.72 -12.69 18.61
C GLU A 30 19.65 -11.63 18.93
N LEU A 31 19.81 -10.42 18.38
CA LEU A 31 18.87 -9.31 18.59
C LEU A 31 17.49 -9.58 17.96
N LEU A 32 17.45 -10.19 16.78
CA LEU A 32 16.22 -10.60 16.10
C LEU A 32 15.46 -11.64 16.95
N ASN A 33 16.15 -12.66 17.43
CA ASN A 33 15.56 -13.69 18.30
C ASN A 33 15.05 -13.10 19.62
N ARG A 34 15.82 -12.21 20.24
CA ARG A 34 15.40 -11.53 21.47
C ARG A 34 14.14 -10.69 21.24
N ARG A 35 14.07 -9.97 20.12
CA ARG A 35 12.88 -9.20 19.73
C ARG A 35 11.66 -10.09 19.50
N ALA A 36 11.83 -11.22 18.82
CA ALA A 36 10.76 -12.20 18.62
C ALA A 36 10.22 -12.76 19.95
N THR A 37 11.11 -13.04 20.92
CA THR A 37 10.71 -13.44 22.28
C THR A 37 9.88 -12.35 22.97
N CYS A 38 10.28 -11.07 22.86
CA CYS A 38 9.49 -9.97 23.41
C CYS A 38 8.08 -9.88 22.78
N ALA A 39 7.97 -10.10 21.46
CA ALA A 39 6.67 -10.13 20.78
C ALA A 39 5.76 -11.24 21.33
N LYS A 40 6.29 -12.46 21.51
CA LYS A 40 5.56 -13.56 22.15
C LYS A 40 5.06 -13.21 23.55
N THR A 41 5.91 -12.61 24.39
CA THR A 41 5.50 -12.17 25.74
C THR A 41 4.39 -11.12 25.69
N VAL A 42 4.43 -10.21 24.72
CA VAL A 42 3.35 -9.22 24.51
C VAL A 42 2.03 -9.91 24.14
N ALA A 43 2.08 -10.92 23.26
CA ALA A 43 0.90 -11.73 22.93
C ALA A 43 0.32 -12.42 24.16
N ASP A 44 1.16 -13.07 24.98
CA ASP A 44 0.73 -13.75 26.20
C ASP A 44 0.01 -12.79 27.17
N ILE A 45 0.56 -11.58 27.33
CA ILE A 45 -0.06 -10.53 28.17
C ILE A 45 -1.42 -10.10 27.62
N LYS A 46 -1.53 -9.88 26.30
CA LYS A 46 -2.78 -9.45 25.67
C LYS A 46 -3.86 -10.54 25.74
N ILE A 47 -3.47 -11.81 25.51
CA ILE A 47 -4.36 -12.96 25.66
C ILE A 47 -4.86 -13.06 27.10
N ALA A 48 -3.97 -12.92 28.09
CA ALA A 48 -4.34 -12.91 29.50
C ALA A 48 -5.27 -11.72 29.87
N ALA A 49 -5.14 -10.59 29.18
CA ALA A 49 -6.00 -9.42 29.33
C ALA A 49 -7.34 -9.54 28.56
N GLY A 50 -7.56 -10.62 27.81
CA GLY A 50 -8.79 -10.84 27.04
C GLY A 50 -8.83 -10.15 25.67
N GLU A 51 -7.72 -9.58 25.20
CA GLU A 51 -7.58 -9.09 23.82
C GLU A 51 -7.22 -10.26 22.90
N VAL A 52 -8.19 -10.80 22.14
CA VAL A 52 -7.99 -12.02 21.33
C VAL A 52 -8.06 -11.76 19.81
N ASP A 53 -8.55 -10.59 19.40
CA ASP A 53 -9.04 -10.43 18.02
C ASP A 53 -8.08 -9.69 17.07
N CYS A 54 -7.32 -8.69 17.56
CA CYS A 54 -6.37 -7.96 16.73
C CYS A 54 -5.16 -7.47 17.56
N PHE A 55 -4.02 -8.14 17.42
CA PHE A 55 -2.78 -7.73 18.08
C PHE A 55 -2.05 -6.59 17.36
N HIS A 56 -2.38 -6.36 16.08
CA HIS A 56 -1.81 -5.33 15.24
C HIS A 56 -2.33 -3.94 15.61
N ARG A 57 -1.42 -2.98 15.76
CA ARG A 57 -1.67 -1.58 16.13
C ARG A 57 -0.93 -0.66 15.15
N PRO A 58 -1.59 -0.17 14.09
CA PRO A 58 -0.95 0.63 13.04
C PRO A 58 -0.20 1.86 13.57
N GLU A 59 -0.75 2.50 14.61
CA GLU A 59 -0.14 3.66 15.26
C GLU A 59 1.22 3.33 15.87
N ARG A 60 1.35 2.14 16.47
CA ARG A 60 2.60 1.68 17.08
C ARG A 60 3.63 1.34 16.02
N GLU A 61 3.20 0.69 14.94
CA GLU A 61 4.08 0.35 13.82
C GLU A 61 4.68 1.62 13.20
N ALA A 62 3.82 2.60 12.88
CA ALA A 62 4.24 3.88 12.31
C ALA A 62 5.25 4.62 13.20
N GLN A 63 5.03 4.64 14.52
CA GLN A 63 5.98 5.22 15.48
C GLN A 63 7.35 4.53 15.45
N VAL A 64 7.38 3.19 15.38
CA VAL A 64 8.64 2.45 15.32
C VAL A 64 9.37 2.74 14.01
N LEU A 65 8.68 2.70 12.87
CA LEU A 65 9.28 2.97 11.55
C LEU A 65 9.84 4.39 11.47
N ARG A 66 9.06 5.41 11.87
CA ARG A 66 9.52 6.80 11.88
C ARG A 66 10.77 6.96 12.75
N ARG A 67 10.74 6.39 13.96
CA ARG A 67 11.90 6.41 14.88
C ARG A 67 13.14 5.74 14.28
N MET A 68 13.00 4.64 13.55
CA MET A 68 14.14 3.96 12.90
C MET A 68 14.67 4.78 11.72
N MET A 69 13.79 5.38 10.91
CA MET A 69 14.18 6.23 9.79
C MET A 69 14.90 7.50 10.25
N ASP A 70 14.44 8.14 11.32
CA ASP A 70 15.04 9.39 11.83
C ASP A 70 16.38 9.17 12.53
N ARG A 71 16.59 7.98 13.10
CA ARG A 71 17.87 7.58 13.72
C ARG A 71 18.86 6.98 12.73
N ASN A 72 18.48 6.77 11.47
CA ASN A 72 19.34 6.15 10.48
C ASN A 72 20.40 7.14 9.98
N GLU A 73 21.66 6.88 10.31
CA GLU A 73 22.81 7.69 9.89
C GLU A 73 23.55 7.11 8.66
N GLY A 74 23.10 5.97 8.11
CA GLY A 74 23.55 5.42 6.82
C GLY A 74 23.83 3.91 6.85
N PRO A 75 24.52 3.35 5.82
CA PRO A 75 24.52 3.76 4.41
C PRO A 75 23.23 3.39 3.66
N LEU A 76 22.32 2.66 4.33
CA LEU A 76 21.04 2.27 3.77
C LEU A 76 20.11 3.47 3.68
N SER A 77 19.28 3.51 2.64
CA SER A 77 18.25 4.54 2.48
C SER A 77 17.17 4.42 3.57
N ARG A 78 16.48 5.51 3.88
CA ARG A 78 15.38 5.52 4.87
C ARG A 78 14.28 4.51 4.50
N GLU A 79 13.96 4.42 3.22
CA GLU A 79 12.93 3.50 2.68
C GLU A 79 13.37 2.04 2.84
N THR A 80 14.67 1.77 2.69
CA THR A 80 15.23 0.42 2.85
C THR A 80 15.20 -0.01 4.31
N VAL A 81 15.57 0.88 5.24
CA VAL A 81 15.44 0.61 6.68
C VAL A 81 13.97 0.36 7.07
N ALA A 82 13.05 1.20 6.60
CA ALA A 82 11.63 1.02 6.86
C ALA A 82 11.12 -0.35 6.37
N ARG A 83 11.57 -0.79 5.18
CA ARG A 83 11.22 -2.09 4.60
C ARG A 83 11.70 -3.26 5.47
N PHE A 84 12.97 -3.24 5.90
CA PHE A 84 13.53 -4.29 6.75
C PHE A 84 12.81 -4.40 8.10
N PHE A 85 12.58 -3.26 8.76
CA PHE A 85 11.88 -3.25 10.03
C PHE A 85 10.41 -3.65 9.90
N ARG A 86 9.76 -3.33 8.78
CA ARG A 86 8.40 -3.80 8.48
C ARG A 86 8.35 -5.31 8.32
N GLU A 87 9.28 -5.90 7.57
CA GLU A 87 9.34 -7.37 7.41
C GLU A 87 9.57 -8.05 8.78
N LEU A 88 10.51 -7.52 9.56
CA LEU A 88 10.76 -7.99 10.92
C LEU A 88 9.55 -7.82 11.86
N MET A 89 8.75 -6.77 11.70
CA MET A 89 7.48 -6.61 12.43
C MET A 89 6.45 -7.62 11.99
N SER A 90 6.31 -7.84 10.68
CA SER A 90 5.41 -8.82 10.08
C SER A 90 5.68 -10.22 10.64
N GLU A 91 6.92 -10.67 10.57
CA GLU A 91 7.35 -11.99 11.07
C GLU A 91 7.09 -12.14 12.58
N CYS A 92 7.38 -11.10 13.37
CA CYS A 92 7.12 -11.15 14.81
C CYS A 92 5.63 -11.17 15.15
N LEU A 93 4.79 -10.46 14.40
CA LEU A 93 3.33 -10.49 14.58
C LEU A 93 2.74 -11.84 14.17
N ALA A 94 3.27 -12.46 13.12
CA ALA A 94 2.85 -13.79 12.69
C ALA A 94 3.11 -14.88 13.74
N LEU A 95 4.13 -14.70 14.61
CA LEU A 95 4.36 -15.58 15.77
C LEU A 95 3.27 -15.46 16.84
N GLU A 96 2.55 -14.34 16.90
CA GLU A 96 1.41 -14.13 17.81
C GLU A 96 0.14 -14.73 17.20
N LYS A 97 -0.24 -14.20 16.02
CA LYS A 97 -1.36 -14.67 15.20
C LYS A 97 -1.19 -14.10 13.79
N PRO A 98 -1.15 -14.93 12.73
CA PRO A 98 -1.07 -14.43 11.36
C PRO A 98 -2.23 -13.48 11.04
N LEU A 99 -1.90 -12.35 10.41
CA LEU A 99 -2.89 -11.36 9.99
C LEU A 99 -3.56 -11.81 8.68
N GLY A 100 -4.86 -12.01 8.72
CA GLY A 100 -5.69 -12.23 7.53
C GLY A 100 -5.96 -10.90 6.84
N VAL A 101 -5.51 -10.78 5.58
CA VAL A 101 -5.65 -9.56 4.77
C VAL A 101 -6.37 -9.91 3.47
N ALA A 102 -7.58 -9.39 3.30
CA ALA A 102 -8.33 -9.53 2.06
C ALA A 102 -7.83 -8.53 1.00
N PHE A 103 -7.74 -8.94 -0.26
CA PHE A 103 -7.35 -8.04 -1.36
C PHE A 103 -8.15 -8.32 -2.63
N LEU A 104 -8.19 -7.36 -3.55
CA LEU A 104 -8.85 -7.52 -4.84
C LEU A 104 -7.99 -8.41 -5.74
N GLY A 105 -8.46 -9.64 -5.91
CA GLY A 105 -7.80 -10.69 -6.66
C GLY A 105 -7.94 -10.55 -8.18
N PRO A 106 -7.43 -11.53 -8.93
CA PRO A 106 -6.77 -12.76 -8.46
C PRO A 106 -5.35 -12.52 -7.90
N GLU A 107 -4.67 -13.58 -7.48
CA GLU A 107 -3.25 -13.53 -7.08
C GLU A 107 -2.37 -13.03 -8.25
N GLY A 108 -1.30 -12.30 -7.96
CA GLY A 108 -0.43 -11.63 -8.93
C GLY A 108 -0.85 -10.20 -9.28
N THR A 109 -1.85 -9.63 -8.60
CA THR A 109 -2.32 -8.26 -8.85
C THR A 109 -1.52 -7.20 -8.07
N PHE A 110 -1.60 -5.94 -8.53
CA PHE A 110 -1.03 -4.81 -7.80
C PHE A 110 -1.65 -4.61 -6.40
N THR A 111 -2.90 -5.02 -6.19
CA THR A 111 -3.53 -4.99 -4.86
C THR A 111 -2.86 -5.98 -3.89
N GLN A 112 -2.44 -7.16 -4.37
CA GLN A 112 -1.65 -8.08 -3.57
C GLN A 112 -0.27 -7.49 -3.22
N GLN A 113 0.39 -6.87 -4.21
CA GLN A 113 1.65 -6.16 -3.98
C GLN A 113 1.49 -5.04 -2.93
N ALA A 114 0.36 -4.33 -2.95
CA ALA A 114 0.04 -3.28 -1.99
C ALA A 114 -0.12 -3.84 -0.57
N ALA A 115 -0.77 -5.01 -0.44
CA ALA A 115 -0.90 -5.71 0.83
C ALA A 115 0.46 -6.10 1.41
N TYR A 116 1.34 -6.73 0.63
CA TYR A 116 2.69 -7.08 1.10
C TYR A 116 3.54 -5.86 1.41
N ARG A 117 3.45 -4.78 0.62
CA ARG A 117 4.19 -3.55 0.92
C ARG A 117 3.75 -2.93 2.24
N HIS A 118 2.46 -2.98 2.58
CA HIS A 118 1.94 -2.39 3.81
C HIS A 118 2.18 -3.25 5.05
N PHE A 119 1.96 -4.57 4.95
CA PHE A 119 2.00 -5.46 6.11
C PHE A 119 3.22 -6.38 6.22
N GLY A 120 4.08 -6.44 5.20
CA GLY A 120 5.14 -7.46 5.07
C GLY A 120 4.61 -8.81 4.55
N HIS A 121 5.47 -9.81 4.44
CA HIS A 121 5.16 -11.07 3.76
C HIS A 121 4.59 -12.16 4.66
N ALA A 122 4.66 -12.02 5.98
CA ALA A 122 4.15 -13.01 6.93
C ALA A 122 2.61 -13.02 7.09
N ILE A 123 1.88 -12.24 6.27
CA ILE A 123 0.42 -12.18 6.28
C ILE A 123 -0.23 -13.37 5.58
N CYS A 124 -1.44 -13.72 6.01
CA CYS A 124 -2.35 -14.58 5.24
C CYS A 124 -3.16 -13.70 4.26
N ALA A 125 -2.58 -13.45 3.08
CA ALA A 125 -3.24 -12.69 2.02
C ALA A 125 -4.28 -13.55 1.29
N THR A 126 -5.54 -13.11 1.26
CA THR A 126 -6.65 -13.85 0.64
C THR A 126 -7.27 -13.05 -0.52
N PRO A 127 -7.29 -13.59 -1.75
CA PRO A 127 -7.89 -12.91 -2.90
C PRO A 127 -9.42 -12.98 -2.85
N PHE A 128 -10.08 -11.86 -3.19
CA PHE A 128 -11.52 -11.78 -3.42
C PHE A 128 -11.81 -11.21 -4.82
N PRO A 129 -12.87 -11.67 -5.50
CA PRO A 129 -13.17 -11.27 -6.87
C PRO A 129 -13.72 -9.84 -6.98
N ALA A 130 -14.22 -9.26 -5.89
CA ALA A 130 -14.85 -7.95 -5.90
C ALA A 130 -14.64 -7.17 -4.59
N ILE A 131 -14.63 -5.84 -4.70
CA ILE A 131 -14.34 -4.93 -3.58
C ILE A 131 -15.38 -5.07 -2.46
N ASN A 132 -16.66 -5.20 -2.79
CA ASN A 132 -17.73 -5.40 -1.81
C ASN A 132 -17.56 -6.68 -0.98
N GLU A 133 -16.94 -7.74 -1.54
CA GLU A 133 -16.64 -8.97 -0.80
C GLU A 133 -15.51 -8.77 0.21
N ILE A 134 -14.51 -7.93 -0.12
CA ILE A 134 -13.44 -7.54 0.81
C ILE A 134 -14.05 -6.83 2.03
N PHE A 135 -14.94 -5.86 1.81
CA PHE A 135 -15.64 -5.17 2.90
C PHE A 135 -16.41 -6.15 3.79
N ARG A 136 -17.18 -7.07 3.20
CA ARG A 136 -17.91 -8.10 3.96
C ARG A 136 -16.98 -9.04 4.75
N ALA A 137 -15.86 -9.45 4.15
CA ALA A 137 -14.89 -10.32 4.80
C ALA A 137 -14.27 -9.66 6.04
N VAL A 138 -14.00 -8.35 5.97
CA VAL A 138 -13.47 -7.58 7.12
C VAL A 138 -14.56 -7.30 8.16
N GLU A 139 -15.77 -6.94 7.73
CA GLU A 139 -16.91 -6.70 8.63
C GLU A 139 -17.26 -7.93 9.47
N SER A 140 -17.30 -9.10 8.84
CA SER A 140 -17.57 -10.39 9.49
C SER A 140 -16.42 -10.91 10.35
N GLY A 141 -15.23 -10.31 10.25
CA GLY A 141 -14.03 -10.78 10.95
C GLY A 141 -13.33 -11.98 10.30
N ALA A 142 -13.75 -12.40 9.10
CA ALA A 142 -13.06 -13.43 8.33
C ALA A 142 -11.63 -13.01 7.94
N CYS A 143 -11.41 -11.70 7.74
CA CYS A 143 -10.11 -11.07 7.64
C CYS A 143 -10.03 -9.89 8.63
N GLN A 144 -8.85 -9.61 9.18
CA GLN A 144 -8.66 -8.47 10.08
C GLN A 144 -8.61 -7.15 9.32
N TYR A 145 -8.05 -7.18 8.10
CA TYR A 145 -7.92 -6.02 7.23
C TYR A 145 -8.28 -6.35 5.78
N GLY A 146 -8.55 -5.30 5.01
CA GLY A 146 -8.74 -5.36 3.56
C GLY A 146 -7.89 -4.30 2.87
N VAL A 147 -7.34 -4.61 1.70
CA VAL A 147 -6.65 -3.64 0.85
C VAL A 147 -7.47 -3.39 -0.40
N VAL A 148 -7.87 -2.13 -0.60
CA VAL A 148 -8.75 -1.72 -1.70
C VAL A 148 -8.14 -0.55 -2.46
N PRO A 149 -8.13 -0.57 -3.80
CA PRO A 149 -7.63 0.56 -4.58
C PRO A 149 -8.68 1.68 -4.55
N VAL A 150 -8.26 2.94 -4.37
CA VAL A 150 -9.19 4.09 -4.30
C VAL A 150 -8.98 5.07 -5.45
N GLU A 151 -7.77 5.15 -5.99
CA GLU A 151 -7.41 6.14 -7.00
C GLU A 151 -6.20 5.70 -7.79
N ASN A 152 -6.23 5.96 -9.09
CA ASN A 152 -5.10 5.83 -9.99
C ASN A 152 -4.82 7.21 -10.62
N SER A 153 -3.56 7.59 -10.74
CA SER A 153 -3.17 8.91 -11.27
C SER A 153 -3.58 9.15 -12.72
N THR A 154 -3.76 8.08 -13.50
CA THR A 154 -4.10 8.13 -14.92
C THR A 154 -5.60 7.95 -15.16
N GLU A 155 -6.23 6.99 -14.45
CA GLU A 155 -7.64 6.61 -14.66
C GLU A 155 -8.61 7.29 -13.67
N GLY A 156 -8.09 8.00 -12.67
CA GLY A 156 -8.88 8.67 -11.65
C GLY A 156 -9.41 7.74 -10.55
N VAL A 157 -10.58 8.07 -10.02
CA VAL A 157 -11.11 7.49 -8.78
C VAL A 157 -11.84 6.16 -9.03
N ILE A 158 -11.59 5.19 -8.15
CA ILE A 158 -12.24 3.87 -8.19
C ILE A 158 -13.53 3.93 -7.37
N THR A 159 -14.63 4.14 -8.09
CA THR A 159 -15.93 4.45 -7.51
C THR A 159 -16.49 3.37 -6.59
N HIS A 160 -16.20 2.10 -6.88
CA HIS A 160 -16.68 0.97 -6.09
C HIS A 160 -16.17 0.99 -4.64
N THR A 161 -14.94 1.48 -4.42
CA THR A 161 -14.35 1.63 -3.09
C THR A 161 -15.06 2.72 -2.29
N LEU A 162 -15.29 3.88 -2.91
CA LEU A 162 -16.02 4.99 -2.29
C LEU A 162 -17.48 4.60 -1.97
N ASP A 163 -18.14 3.90 -2.88
CA ASP A 163 -19.50 3.38 -2.68
C ASP A 163 -19.56 2.34 -1.53
N GLY A 164 -18.47 1.59 -1.30
CA GLY A 164 -18.34 0.67 -0.17
C GLY A 164 -18.40 1.40 1.18
N PHE A 165 -17.69 2.52 1.31
CA PHE A 165 -17.69 3.34 2.53
C PHE A 165 -19.05 3.98 2.84
N LEU A 166 -19.94 4.17 1.86
CA LEU A 166 -21.30 4.68 2.11
C LEU A 166 -22.15 3.74 2.96
N HIS A 167 -21.88 2.43 2.91
CA HIS A 167 -22.72 1.39 3.51
C HIS A 167 -22.03 0.60 4.61
N SER A 168 -20.70 0.71 4.70
CA SER A 168 -19.89 -0.04 5.64
C SER A 168 -19.58 0.73 6.92
N PRO A 169 -19.53 0.10 8.11
CA PRO A 169 -19.02 0.71 9.32
C PRO A 169 -17.48 0.70 9.41
N LEU A 170 -16.78 0.11 8.42
CA LEU A 170 -15.32 0.02 8.44
C LEU A 170 -14.65 1.39 8.38
N CYS A 171 -13.47 1.44 9.00
CA CYS A 171 -12.60 2.59 9.05
C CYS A 171 -11.37 2.38 8.15
N ILE A 172 -10.81 3.46 7.64
CA ILE A 172 -9.49 3.46 7.02
C ILE A 172 -8.45 3.46 8.13
N ALA A 173 -7.60 2.42 8.12
CA ALA A 173 -6.54 2.20 9.10
C ALA A 173 -5.15 2.55 8.55
N GLY A 174 -5.03 2.81 7.25
CA GLY A 174 -3.78 3.16 6.61
C GLY A 174 -3.96 3.38 5.11
N GLU A 175 -2.89 3.83 4.47
CA GLU A 175 -2.81 3.96 3.02
C GLU A 175 -1.47 3.42 2.50
N VAL A 176 -1.46 3.04 1.23
CA VAL A 176 -0.24 2.66 0.50
C VAL A 176 -0.34 3.16 -0.93
N SER A 177 0.72 3.79 -1.41
CA SER A 177 0.83 4.21 -2.81
C SER A 177 1.87 3.35 -3.51
N LEU A 178 1.51 2.81 -4.68
CA LEU A 178 2.39 2.02 -5.53
C LEU A 178 2.54 2.68 -6.88
N ARG A 179 3.79 2.83 -7.33
CA ARG A 179 4.09 3.04 -8.74
C ARG A 179 3.80 1.75 -9.49
N ILE A 180 3.03 1.88 -10.56
CA ILE A 180 2.55 0.78 -11.38
C ILE A 180 3.54 0.61 -12.52
N HIS A 181 4.39 -0.40 -12.39
CA HIS A 181 5.31 -0.81 -13.44
C HIS A 181 4.75 -2.01 -14.19
N HIS A 182 4.63 -1.87 -15.49
CA HIS A 182 4.21 -2.94 -16.39
C HIS A 182 5.45 -3.58 -16.98
N ASN A 183 5.56 -4.89 -16.84
CA ASN A 183 6.70 -5.66 -17.32
C ASN A 183 6.25 -6.64 -18.38
N LEU A 184 7.01 -6.76 -19.46
CA LEU A 184 6.84 -7.83 -20.43
C LEU A 184 7.52 -9.09 -19.89
N MET A 185 6.78 -10.18 -19.82
CA MET A 185 7.27 -11.43 -19.24
C MET A 185 6.80 -12.64 -20.05
N ALA A 186 7.60 -13.70 -20.07
CA ALA A 186 7.29 -14.93 -20.78
C ALA A 186 7.93 -16.16 -20.13
N ALA A 187 7.44 -17.34 -20.48
CA ALA A 187 7.93 -18.61 -19.99
C ALA A 187 9.07 -19.15 -20.88
N GLY A 188 10.31 -18.79 -20.56
CA GLY A 188 11.50 -19.43 -21.13
C GLY A 188 11.74 -19.19 -22.62
N ILE A 189 11.26 -18.06 -23.16
CA ILE A 189 11.45 -17.64 -24.56
C ILE A 189 12.03 -16.24 -24.67
N GLY A 190 12.66 -15.93 -25.81
CA GLY A 190 13.13 -14.60 -26.17
C GLY A 190 12.04 -13.69 -26.74
N LEU A 191 12.37 -12.41 -26.93
CA LEU A 191 11.49 -11.39 -27.53
C LEU A 191 11.05 -11.73 -28.97
N ASP A 192 11.95 -12.35 -29.73
CA ASP A 192 11.79 -12.73 -31.14
C ASP A 192 10.86 -13.93 -31.34
N GLU A 193 10.61 -14.70 -30.28
CA GLU A 193 9.75 -15.88 -30.30
C GLU A 193 8.29 -15.56 -29.92
N ILE A 194 7.98 -14.30 -29.57
CA ILE A 194 6.65 -13.89 -29.11
C ILE A 194 5.68 -13.76 -30.29
N THR A 195 4.60 -14.54 -30.25
CA THR A 195 3.54 -14.51 -31.28
C THR A 195 2.29 -13.76 -30.82
N GLU A 196 2.07 -13.68 -29.51
CA GLU A 196 0.93 -12.99 -28.91
C GLU A 196 1.26 -12.49 -27.50
N ILE A 197 0.58 -11.43 -27.09
CA ILE A 197 0.73 -10.76 -25.80
C ILE A 197 -0.63 -10.68 -25.11
N TYR A 198 -0.71 -11.20 -23.90
CA TYR A 198 -1.87 -11.10 -23.04
C TYR A 198 -1.72 -9.96 -22.03
N SER A 199 -2.77 -9.18 -21.79
CA SER A 199 -2.85 -8.28 -20.63
C SER A 199 -4.27 -7.77 -20.43
N HIS A 200 -4.52 -7.04 -19.34
CA HIS A 200 -5.75 -6.27 -19.23
C HIS A 200 -5.80 -5.18 -20.31
N GLN A 201 -7.00 -4.82 -20.77
CA GLN A 201 -7.17 -3.83 -21.83
C GLN A 201 -6.52 -2.48 -21.49
N GLN A 202 -6.60 -2.03 -20.24
CA GLN A 202 -5.95 -0.79 -19.80
C GLN A 202 -4.42 -0.89 -19.85
N SER A 203 -3.84 -2.01 -19.42
CA SER A 203 -2.38 -2.20 -19.45
C SER A 203 -1.85 -2.26 -20.89
N LEU A 204 -2.60 -2.89 -21.82
CA LEU A 204 -2.25 -2.85 -23.25
C LEU A 204 -2.26 -1.42 -23.80
N ALA A 205 -3.21 -0.59 -23.35
CA ALA A 205 -3.29 0.81 -23.75
C ALA A 205 -2.18 1.67 -23.14
N GLN A 206 -1.75 1.35 -21.91
CA GLN A 206 -0.68 2.02 -21.17
C GLN A 206 0.73 1.61 -21.58
N CYS A 207 0.90 0.61 -22.44
CA CYS A 207 2.20 0.19 -22.97
C CYS A 207 2.23 0.27 -24.50
N ARG A 208 1.35 1.09 -25.08
CA ARG A 208 1.08 1.05 -26.51
C ARG A 208 2.28 1.53 -27.30
N GLU A 209 2.95 2.60 -26.86
CA GLU A 209 4.07 3.18 -27.60
C GLU A 209 5.23 2.20 -27.67
N TRP A 210 5.53 1.53 -26.55
CA TRP A 210 6.55 0.49 -26.51
C TRP A 210 6.19 -0.68 -27.42
N LEU A 211 4.95 -1.17 -27.34
CA LEU A 211 4.49 -2.29 -28.17
C LEU A 211 4.47 -1.96 -29.66
N ASP A 212 4.05 -0.76 -30.06
CA ASP A 212 4.05 -0.30 -31.45
C ASP A 212 5.49 -0.16 -32.00
N ARG A 213 6.46 0.15 -31.14
CA ARG A 213 7.88 0.31 -31.53
C ARG A 213 8.63 -1.02 -31.63
N PHE A 214 8.46 -1.92 -30.67
CA PHE A 214 9.29 -3.12 -30.53
C PHE A 214 8.60 -4.40 -30.99
N LEU A 215 7.28 -4.50 -30.88
CA LEU A 215 6.49 -5.70 -31.22
C LEU A 215 5.25 -5.33 -32.08
N PRO A 216 5.42 -4.64 -33.23
CA PRO A 216 4.30 -4.13 -34.02
C PRO A 216 3.43 -5.22 -34.65
N GLU A 217 4.01 -6.38 -34.98
CA GLU A 217 3.32 -7.48 -35.66
C GLU A 217 2.71 -8.50 -34.68
N VAL A 218 3.01 -8.37 -33.38
CA VAL A 218 2.58 -9.33 -32.36
C VAL A 218 1.13 -9.08 -31.96
N LYS A 219 0.34 -10.15 -31.90
CA LYS A 219 -1.09 -10.06 -31.59
C LYS A 219 -1.32 -9.70 -30.12
N ARG A 220 -2.05 -8.61 -29.85
CA ARG A 220 -2.42 -8.17 -28.50
C ARG A 220 -3.80 -8.70 -28.14
N ILE A 221 -3.92 -9.43 -27.03
CA ILE A 221 -5.15 -10.11 -26.63
C ILE A 221 -5.57 -9.61 -25.23
N PRO A 222 -6.66 -8.82 -25.13
CA PRO A 222 -7.16 -8.37 -23.85
C PRO A 222 -7.77 -9.54 -23.07
N VAL A 223 -7.48 -9.60 -21.78
CA VAL A 223 -8.02 -10.58 -20.82
C VAL A 223 -8.55 -9.87 -19.57
N SER A 224 -9.14 -10.62 -18.63
CA SER A 224 -9.82 -10.06 -17.46
C SER A 224 -8.91 -9.37 -16.45
N SER A 225 -7.62 -9.72 -16.38
CA SER A 225 -6.64 -9.07 -15.51
C SER A 225 -5.20 -9.33 -15.96
N ASN A 226 -4.25 -8.53 -15.46
CA ASN A 226 -2.81 -8.74 -15.70
C ASN A 226 -2.32 -10.06 -15.09
N ALA A 227 -2.85 -10.43 -13.93
CA ALA A 227 -2.57 -11.72 -13.31
C ALA A 227 -3.07 -12.89 -14.17
N GLU A 228 -4.27 -12.78 -14.75
CA GLU A 228 -4.78 -13.78 -15.68
C GLU A 228 -3.91 -13.89 -16.94
N ALA A 229 -3.40 -12.75 -17.43
CA ALA A 229 -2.45 -12.75 -18.55
C ALA A 229 -1.17 -13.54 -18.23
N ALA A 230 -0.57 -13.30 -17.07
CA ALA A 230 0.60 -14.04 -16.62
C ALA A 230 0.31 -15.55 -16.48
N ARG A 231 -0.84 -15.90 -15.87
CA ARG A 231 -1.29 -17.30 -15.74
C ARG A 231 -1.45 -18.00 -17.10
N LEU A 232 -1.98 -17.30 -18.10
CA LEU A 232 -2.15 -17.82 -19.46
C LEU A 232 -0.81 -17.98 -20.18
N SER A 233 0.06 -16.97 -20.10
CA SER A 233 1.38 -17.00 -20.73
C SER A 233 2.26 -18.12 -20.18
N ALA A 234 2.17 -18.41 -18.87
CA ALA A 234 2.88 -19.53 -18.26
C ALA A 234 2.51 -20.91 -18.83
N ARG A 235 1.33 -21.05 -19.45
CA ARG A 235 0.81 -22.32 -19.98
C ARG A 235 0.90 -22.43 -21.50
N LYS A 236 1.08 -21.31 -22.20
CA LYS A 236 1.03 -21.26 -23.66
C LYS A 236 2.40 -20.86 -24.23
N PRO A 237 3.12 -21.81 -24.86
CA PRO A 237 4.40 -21.51 -25.51
C PRO A 237 4.25 -20.42 -26.59
N GLY A 238 5.29 -19.60 -26.76
CA GLY A 238 5.30 -18.52 -27.75
C GLY A 238 4.40 -17.32 -27.39
N SER A 239 3.92 -17.25 -26.15
CA SER A 239 3.10 -16.14 -25.67
C SER A 239 3.77 -15.39 -24.53
N ALA A 240 3.55 -14.09 -24.48
CA ALA A 240 4.01 -13.21 -23.40
C ALA A 240 2.82 -12.60 -22.66
N ALA A 241 3.10 -12.05 -21.48
CA ALA A 241 2.16 -11.30 -20.68
C ALA A 241 2.72 -9.93 -20.32
N ILE A 242 1.83 -8.95 -20.12
CA ILE A 242 2.17 -7.69 -19.46
C ILE A 242 1.52 -7.69 -18.09
N ALA A 243 2.34 -7.66 -17.05
CA ALA A 243 1.89 -7.68 -15.66
C ALA A 243 2.91 -7.05 -14.69
N GLY A 244 2.51 -6.93 -13.43
CA GLY A 244 3.41 -6.52 -12.35
C GLY A 244 4.38 -7.65 -11.96
N GLU A 245 5.47 -7.29 -11.29
CA GLU A 245 6.56 -8.21 -10.91
C GLU A 245 6.09 -9.41 -10.07
N VAL A 246 5.12 -9.20 -9.16
CA VAL A 246 4.55 -10.28 -8.32
C VAL A 246 3.95 -11.41 -9.17
N ALA A 247 3.36 -11.09 -10.33
CA ALA A 247 2.82 -12.11 -11.22
C ALA A 247 3.93 -12.95 -11.87
N ALA A 248 5.09 -12.37 -12.16
CA ALA A 248 6.22 -13.08 -12.74
C ALA A 248 6.75 -14.14 -11.76
N GLU A 249 6.95 -13.76 -10.49
CA GLU A 249 7.39 -14.68 -9.43
C GLU A 249 6.36 -15.81 -9.21
N LEU A 250 5.08 -15.44 -9.07
CA LEU A 250 4.01 -16.39 -8.78
C LEU A 250 3.82 -17.43 -9.88
N TYR A 251 3.92 -17.03 -11.15
CA TYR A 251 3.68 -17.91 -12.30
C TYR A 251 4.96 -18.44 -12.94
N GLY A 252 6.13 -18.18 -12.35
CA GLY A 252 7.42 -18.67 -12.84
C GLY A 252 7.82 -18.10 -14.20
N LEU A 253 7.45 -16.85 -14.49
CA LEU A 253 7.79 -16.17 -15.73
C LEU A 253 9.09 -15.36 -15.57
N SER A 254 9.87 -15.32 -16.64
CA SER A 254 11.03 -14.43 -16.71
C SER A 254 10.60 -13.07 -17.25
N ILE A 255 11.00 -12.00 -16.58
CA ILE A 255 10.81 -10.64 -17.09
C ILE A 255 11.81 -10.42 -18.22
N LEU A 256 11.30 -10.20 -19.43
CA LEU A 256 12.10 -9.92 -20.62
C LEU A 256 12.46 -8.45 -20.68
N GLU A 257 11.49 -7.58 -20.41
CA GLU A 257 11.66 -6.13 -20.42
C GLU A 257 10.89 -5.51 -19.25
N ARG A 258 11.55 -4.59 -18.56
CA ARG A 258 11.02 -3.91 -17.37
C ARG A 258 10.49 -2.54 -17.74
N ASN A 259 9.44 -2.12 -17.04
CA ASN A 259 8.89 -0.76 -17.08
C ASN A 259 8.57 -0.29 -18.51
N ILE A 260 7.73 -1.06 -19.21
CA ILE A 260 7.33 -0.79 -20.61
C ILE A 260 6.10 0.12 -20.71
N GLU A 261 5.61 0.63 -19.58
CA GLU A 261 4.58 1.66 -19.55
C GLU A 261 5.01 2.95 -20.26
N ASP A 262 4.06 3.57 -20.95
CA ASP A 262 4.23 4.83 -21.65
C ASP A 262 4.47 5.97 -20.61
N GLU A 263 3.81 5.89 -19.44
CA GLU A 263 3.89 6.89 -18.37
C GLU A 263 4.53 6.34 -17.07
N PRO A 264 5.79 6.68 -16.75
CA PRO A 264 6.55 6.06 -15.66
C PRO A 264 6.09 6.48 -14.25
N ASP A 265 5.35 7.59 -14.14
CA ASP A 265 4.86 8.13 -12.87
C ASP A 265 3.46 7.62 -12.49
N ASN A 266 2.90 6.65 -13.23
CA ASN A 266 1.60 6.05 -12.95
C ASN A 266 1.57 5.46 -11.54
N THR A 267 0.76 6.04 -10.65
CA THR A 267 0.67 5.66 -9.25
C THR A 267 -0.76 5.30 -8.89
N THR A 268 -0.94 4.14 -8.24
CA THR A 268 -2.21 3.75 -7.64
C THR A 268 -2.12 3.88 -6.13
N ARG A 269 -3.11 4.57 -5.55
CA ARG A 269 -3.31 4.68 -4.12
C ARG A 269 -4.32 3.63 -3.68
N PHE A 270 -3.94 2.91 -2.62
CA PHE A 270 -4.75 1.91 -1.97
C PHE A 270 -5.00 2.31 -0.51
N LEU A 271 -6.17 1.96 -0.02
CA LEU A 271 -6.58 2.13 1.37
C LEU A 271 -6.59 0.78 2.07
N VAL A 272 -6.16 0.80 3.32
CA VAL A 272 -6.27 -0.33 4.24
C VAL A 272 -7.51 -0.10 5.08
N VAL A 273 -8.49 -1.00 4.97
CA VAL A 273 -9.74 -0.95 5.73
C VAL A 273 -9.70 -1.93 6.90
N GLY A 274 -10.23 -1.52 8.04
CA GLY A 274 -10.30 -2.32 9.26
C GLY A 274 -11.50 -1.94 10.12
N ARG A 275 -11.75 -2.72 11.18
CA ARG A 275 -12.91 -2.51 12.08
C ARG A 275 -12.66 -1.44 13.15
N ASN A 276 -11.40 -1.24 13.53
CA ASN A 276 -11.04 -0.38 14.66
C ASN A 276 -10.41 0.92 14.16
N PRO A 277 -10.73 2.07 14.80
CA PRO A 277 -10.02 3.31 14.55
C PRO A 277 -8.56 3.19 15.01
N VAL A 278 -7.69 3.97 14.37
CA VAL A 278 -6.26 4.06 14.69
C VAL A 278 -6.04 5.29 15.59
N GLY A 279 -5.06 5.21 16.48
CA GLY A 279 -4.66 6.34 17.33
C GLY A 279 -3.71 7.33 16.64
N PRO A 280 -3.51 8.53 17.20
CA PRO A 280 -2.66 9.55 16.60
C PRO A 280 -1.18 9.15 16.54
N THR A 281 -0.52 9.51 15.45
CA THR A 281 0.93 9.32 15.23
C THR A 281 1.70 10.63 15.02
N GLY A 282 1.00 11.76 14.90
CA GLY A 282 1.59 13.08 14.69
C GLY A 282 2.03 13.34 13.24
N GLY A 283 1.63 12.47 12.30
CA GLY A 283 1.78 12.69 10.87
C GLY A 283 0.70 11.92 10.14
N ASP A 284 -0.53 12.25 10.49
CA ASP A 284 -1.74 11.53 10.12
C ASP A 284 -2.49 12.22 8.99
N LYS A 285 -3.43 11.49 8.40
CA LYS A 285 -4.42 11.98 7.45
C LYS A 285 -5.79 11.55 7.95
N THR A 286 -6.78 12.41 7.81
CA THR A 286 -8.18 12.10 8.09
C THR A 286 -8.99 12.14 6.81
N SER A 287 -9.64 11.03 6.49
CA SER A 287 -10.55 10.93 5.35
C SER A 287 -11.99 11.12 5.81
N LEU A 288 -12.73 11.94 5.08
CA LEU A 288 -14.09 12.38 5.40
C LEU A 288 -15.01 12.13 4.22
N MET A 289 -16.26 11.82 4.52
CA MET A 289 -17.36 11.78 3.57
C MET A 289 -18.45 12.73 4.05
N LEU A 290 -18.75 13.72 3.21
CA LEU A 290 -19.61 14.86 3.53
C LEU A 290 -20.81 14.84 2.58
N ALA A 291 -22.04 14.97 3.07
CA ALA A 291 -23.19 15.26 2.21
C ALA A 291 -23.66 16.69 2.44
N ILE A 292 -23.86 17.43 1.35
CA ILE A 292 -24.40 18.79 1.38
C ILE A 292 -25.56 18.94 0.42
N HIS A 293 -26.45 19.87 0.76
CA HIS A 293 -27.46 20.38 -0.16
C HIS A 293 -26.80 21.18 -1.29
N ASN A 294 -27.41 21.13 -2.48
CA ASN A 294 -26.92 21.83 -3.66
C ASN A 294 -27.37 23.31 -3.68
N ASP A 295 -26.88 24.08 -2.72
CA ASP A 295 -27.13 25.53 -2.60
C ASP A 295 -25.89 26.35 -3.01
N PRO A 296 -26.07 27.58 -3.54
CA PRO A 296 -24.95 28.47 -3.83
C PRO A 296 -24.06 28.72 -2.60
N GLY A 297 -22.77 28.42 -2.73
CA GLY A 297 -21.79 28.62 -1.65
C GLY A 297 -21.71 27.47 -0.63
N ALA A 298 -22.52 26.40 -0.77
CA ALA A 298 -22.51 25.26 0.15
C ALA A 298 -21.12 24.62 0.27
N LEU A 299 -20.43 24.41 -0.85
CA LEU A 299 -19.06 23.86 -0.82
C LEU A 299 -18.08 24.81 -0.10
N TYR A 300 -18.15 26.12 -0.34
CA TYR A 300 -17.31 27.08 0.37
C TYR A 300 -17.54 27.02 1.88
N GLY A 301 -18.80 26.91 2.32
CA GLY A 301 -19.16 26.78 3.73
C GLY A 301 -18.54 25.54 4.41
N VAL A 302 -18.27 24.48 3.65
CA VAL A 302 -17.59 23.26 4.09
C VAL A 302 -16.07 23.36 4.02
N LEU A 303 -15.52 24.16 3.10
CA LEU A 303 -14.06 24.31 2.99
C LEU A 303 -13.50 25.39 3.93
N GLU A 304 -14.30 26.39 4.29
CA GLU A 304 -13.89 27.51 5.14
C GLU A 304 -13.34 27.08 6.52
N PRO A 305 -13.95 26.12 7.25
CA PRO A 305 -13.42 25.69 8.54
C PRO A 305 -12.00 25.13 8.44
N PHE A 306 -11.70 24.33 7.41
CA PHE A 306 -10.35 23.81 7.21
C PHE A 306 -9.34 24.92 6.99
N ALA A 307 -9.68 25.91 6.16
CA ALA A 307 -8.79 27.04 5.90
C ALA A 307 -8.55 27.90 7.16
N ARG A 308 -9.59 28.17 7.97
CA ARG A 308 -9.46 28.96 9.19
C ARG A 308 -8.68 28.26 10.29
N HIS A 309 -8.78 26.94 10.38
CA HIS A 309 -8.00 26.11 11.31
C HIS A 309 -6.63 25.69 10.74
N GLU A 310 -6.21 26.27 9.61
CA GLU A 310 -4.93 25.99 8.94
C GLU A 310 -4.71 24.51 8.59
N ILE A 311 -5.80 23.79 8.31
CA ILE A 311 -5.79 22.37 7.94
C ILE A 311 -5.61 22.23 6.44
N SER A 312 -4.50 21.62 6.04
CA SER A 312 -4.22 21.31 4.64
C SER A 312 -5.15 20.21 4.12
N MET A 313 -5.62 20.38 2.88
CA MET A 313 -6.39 19.35 2.17
C MET A 313 -5.52 18.72 1.09
N SER A 314 -5.53 17.39 1.05
CA SER A 314 -4.80 16.61 0.04
C SER A 314 -5.70 16.08 -1.07
N LYS A 315 -7.02 16.03 -0.86
CA LYS A 315 -7.99 15.54 -1.84
C LYS A 315 -9.37 16.12 -1.61
N ILE A 316 -10.08 16.38 -2.72
CA ILE A 316 -11.52 16.60 -2.74
C ILE A 316 -12.11 15.97 -4.01
N GLU A 317 -13.11 15.11 -3.85
CA GLU A 317 -13.81 14.45 -4.94
C GLU A 317 -15.33 14.56 -4.75
N SER A 318 -16.06 15.02 -5.77
CA SER A 318 -17.52 15.15 -5.71
C SER A 318 -18.23 13.99 -6.39
N ARG A 319 -19.33 13.53 -5.80
CA ARG A 319 -20.16 12.45 -6.32
C ARG A 319 -21.65 12.81 -6.20
N PRO A 320 -22.48 12.57 -7.23
CA PRO A 320 -23.92 12.72 -7.10
C PRO A 320 -24.47 11.68 -6.12
N SER A 321 -25.31 12.10 -5.17
CA SER A 321 -25.97 11.18 -4.23
C SER A 321 -26.94 10.26 -4.96
N ARG A 322 -26.94 8.96 -4.59
CA ARG A 322 -27.94 7.99 -5.05
C ARG A 322 -29.17 7.89 -4.15
N ARG A 323 -29.18 8.58 -2.99
CA ARG A 323 -30.25 8.43 -1.96
C ARG A 323 -31.32 9.52 -2.01
N ALA A 324 -30.95 10.75 -2.34
CA ALA A 324 -31.87 11.87 -2.47
C ALA A 324 -31.56 12.63 -3.76
N ALA A 325 -32.60 13.07 -4.47
CA ALA A 325 -32.42 13.96 -5.61
C ALA A 325 -31.75 15.27 -5.11
N TRP A 326 -30.68 15.69 -5.78
CA TRP A 326 -29.97 16.97 -5.59
C TRP A 326 -28.96 17.09 -4.43
N ASP A 327 -28.73 16.06 -3.62
CA ASP A 327 -27.62 16.09 -2.66
C ASP A 327 -26.31 15.62 -3.32
N TYR A 328 -25.19 16.25 -2.94
CA TYR A 328 -23.85 15.84 -3.36
C TYR A 328 -23.07 15.26 -2.20
N VAL A 329 -22.35 14.17 -2.47
CA VAL A 329 -21.41 13.55 -1.53
C VAL A 329 -19.99 13.95 -1.93
N PHE A 330 -19.24 14.52 -1.00
CA PHE A 330 -17.84 14.87 -1.16
C PHE A 330 -16.96 13.92 -0.34
N PHE A 331 -15.90 13.43 -0.96
CA PHE A 331 -14.84 12.70 -0.28
C PHE A 331 -13.65 13.64 -0.13
N VAL A 332 -13.23 13.89 1.10
CA VAL A 332 -12.19 14.88 1.42
C VAL A 332 -11.11 14.23 2.27
N ASP A 333 -9.85 14.42 1.91
CA ASP A 333 -8.73 14.02 2.75
C ASP A 333 -8.00 15.25 3.29
N VAL A 334 -7.89 15.33 4.61
CA VAL A 334 -7.21 16.42 5.31
C VAL A 334 -5.98 15.93 6.07
N GLU A 335 -4.97 16.79 6.22
CA GLU A 335 -3.80 16.48 7.04
C GLU A 335 -4.12 16.69 8.53
N GLY A 336 -3.69 15.75 9.38
CA GLY A 336 -3.96 15.75 10.82
C GLY A 336 -4.91 14.64 11.27
N HIS A 337 -4.82 14.30 12.55
CA HIS A 337 -5.67 13.31 13.21
C HIS A 337 -6.93 13.94 13.81
N ARG A 338 -8.07 13.25 13.80
CA ARG A 338 -9.35 13.75 14.38
C ARG A 338 -9.30 14.10 15.88
N GLU A 339 -8.29 13.63 16.58
CA GLU A 339 -8.09 13.88 18.02
C GLU A 339 -7.16 15.07 18.28
N GLU A 340 -6.55 15.64 17.23
CA GLU A 340 -5.81 16.88 17.36
C GLU A 340 -6.77 18.05 17.56
N PRO A 341 -6.53 18.97 18.51
CA PRO A 341 -7.50 20.00 18.88
C PRO A 341 -8.03 20.82 17.69
N HIS A 342 -7.14 21.30 16.82
CA HIS A 342 -7.52 22.12 15.67
C HIS A 342 -8.37 21.34 14.63
N VAL A 343 -8.08 20.06 14.42
CA VAL A 343 -8.88 19.19 13.54
C VAL A 343 -10.24 18.88 14.18
N ALA A 344 -10.26 18.56 15.47
CA ALA A 344 -11.50 18.27 16.20
C ALA A 344 -12.46 19.47 16.19
N GLU A 345 -11.94 20.68 16.40
CA GLU A 345 -12.71 21.92 16.32
C GLU A 345 -13.27 22.14 14.91
N ALA A 346 -12.45 21.99 13.86
CA ALA A 346 -12.93 22.10 12.49
C ALA A 346 -14.03 21.07 12.16
N LEU A 347 -13.89 19.82 12.60
CA LEU A 347 -14.89 18.76 12.40
C LEU A 347 -16.21 19.07 13.13
N ALA A 348 -16.15 19.56 14.37
CA ALA A 348 -17.34 19.94 15.13
C ALA A 348 -18.11 21.10 14.46
N GLU A 349 -17.39 22.04 13.86
CA GLU A 349 -18.01 23.11 13.06
C GLU A 349 -18.63 22.60 11.77
N LEU A 350 -17.98 21.64 11.10
CA LEU A 350 -18.50 21.05 9.87
C LEU A 350 -19.78 20.26 10.09
N GLU A 351 -19.88 19.54 11.21
CA GLU A 351 -21.07 18.75 11.56
C GLU A 351 -22.34 19.62 11.62
N GLN A 352 -22.21 20.91 11.94
CA GLN A 352 -23.33 21.86 11.96
C GLN A 352 -23.72 22.40 10.58
N ARG A 353 -22.85 22.24 9.57
CA ARG A 353 -23.01 22.83 8.23
C ARG A 353 -23.38 21.81 7.15
N VAL A 354 -23.18 20.52 7.43
CA VAL A 354 -23.43 19.43 6.46
C VAL A 354 -24.65 18.60 6.86
N THR A 355 -25.31 18.00 5.88
CA THR A 355 -26.44 17.09 6.10
C THR A 355 -25.96 15.74 6.66
N MET A 356 -24.72 15.35 6.35
CA MET A 356 -24.07 14.16 6.88
C MET A 356 -22.56 14.38 6.93
N LEU A 357 -21.96 14.15 8.10
CA LEU A 357 -20.52 14.03 8.27
C LEU A 357 -20.21 12.58 8.66
N LYS A 358 -19.39 11.89 7.87
CA LYS A 358 -18.84 10.59 8.24
C LYS A 358 -17.33 10.65 8.19
N ILE A 359 -16.69 10.45 9.34
CA ILE A 359 -15.25 10.25 9.42
C ILE A 359 -14.95 8.82 8.97
N LEU A 360 -14.30 8.67 7.82
CA LEU A 360 -13.93 7.36 7.28
C LEU A 360 -12.72 6.78 8.00
N GLY A 361 -11.86 7.60 8.59
CA GLY A 361 -10.74 7.16 9.42
C GLY A 361 -9.70 8.25 9.55
N SER A 362 -8.95 8.21 10.65
CA SER A 362 -7.71 8.96 10.84
C SER A 362 -6.58 7.96 10.95
N TYR A 363 -5.55 8.09 10.11
CA TYR A 363 -4.54 7.05 9.93
C TYR A 363 -3.17 7.64 9.55
N PRO A 364 -2.07 6.90 9.77
CA PRO A 364 -0.74 7.37 9.44
C PRO A 364 -0.61 7.61 7.94
N ARG A 365 -0.01 8.74 7.55
CA ARG A 365 0.33 8.99 6.14
C ARG A 365 1.34 7.95 5.66
N ALA A 366 1.22 7.55 4.39
CA ALA A 366 2.26 6.70 3.79
C ALA A 366 3.62 7.40 3.86
N PHE A 367 4.64 6.67 4.28
CA PHE A 367 6.03 7.12 4.17
C PHE A 367 6.35 7.29 2.67
N THR A 368 6.70 8.52 2.29
CA THR A 368 7.09 8.88 0.92
C THR A 368 8.55 8.53 0.67
#